data_AF-A0A421JRK7-F1
#
_entry.id   AF-A0A421JRK7-F1
#
_cell.length_a   1.000
_cell.length_b   1.000
_cell.length_c   1.000
_cell.angle_alpha   90.00
_cell.angle_beta   90.00
_cell.angle_gamma   90.00
#
_symmetry.space_group_name_H-M   'P 1'
#
loop_
_entity.id
_entity.type
_entity.pdbx_description
1 polymer ?
#
loop_
_entity_poly.entity_id
_entity_poly.type
_entity_poly.pdbx_seq_one_letter_code
_entity_poly.pdbx_strand_id
1 'polypeptide(L)'
;MNASDIHIHPNTIEALHHQPPLNPLQDSELNALPLPKTLELLPNSNFKEFVENKQLIQGYIKQLEAYKLHQTKLLKKLSTVDVLLSKDITELIEQYQQLIVKISQQIQNISIIYQEFVNLETIQYQLLSSNFNSENLKHKFAKLIEDEQKYQIGDVKDEGEFSEFIDQFRANRRIYHYRKEKLNRWNEERVGGFL
;
A
#
# COMPACT_ATOMS: atom_id res chain seq x y z
N MET A 1 12.08 -0.08 7.87
CA MET A 1 11.32 -1.11 8.60
C MET A 1 11.11 -0.62 10.01
N ASN A 2 9.90 -0.19 10.35
CA ASN A 2 9.41 -0.09 11.74
C ASN A 2 7.94 -0.51 11.64
N ALA A 3 7.73 -1.79 11.90
CA ALA A 3 6.42 -2.38 12.09
C ALA A 3 6.02 -2.18 13.55
N SER A 4 4.71 -2.03 13.77
CA SER A 4 4.04 -2.07 15.08
C SER A 4 4.28 -0.79 15.90
N ASP A 5 3.29 0.00 16.28
CA ASP A 5 2.09 -0.44 16.98
C ASP A 5 0.87 0.34 16.55
N ILE A 6 -0.14 -0.39 16.09
CA ILE A 6 -1.52 0.11 16.07
C ILE A 6 -1.98 0.01 17.54
N HIS A 7 -1.74 1.07 18.32
CA HIS A 7 -2.37 1.21 19.63
C HIS A 7 -3.85 1.54 19.43
N ILE A 8 -4.63 0.51 19.11
CA ILE A 8 -6.04 0.50 19.50
C ILE A 8 -6.01 0.47 21.02
N HIS A 9 -6.39 1.57 21.68
CA HIS A 9 -6.48 1.59 23.13
C HIS A 9 -7.43 0.47 23.58
N PRO A 10 -6.94 -0.60 24.25
CA PRO A 10 -7.78 -1.72 24.64
C PRO A 10 -8.83 -1.33 25.71
N ASN A 11 -8.60 -0.20 26.39
CA ASN A 11 -9.44 0.28 27.48
C ASN A 11 -10.87 0.67 27.09
N THR A 12 -11.16 0.99 25.82
CA THR A 12 -12.49 1.48 25.43
C THR A 12 -13.46 0.33 25.13
N ILE A 13 -12.95 -0.75 24.52
CA ILE A 13 -13.73 -1.95 24.19
C ILE A 13 -13.94 -2.82 25.44
N GLU A 14 -12.94 -2.90 26.33
CA GLU A 14 -13.07 -3.62 27.61
C GLU A 14 -14.14 -2.99 28.51
N ALA A 15 -14.35 -1.67 28.48
CA ALA A 15 -15.35 -1.00 29.29
C ALA A 15 -16.80 -1.37 28.93
N LEU A 16 -17.07 -1.78 27.68
CA LEU A 16 -18.37 -2.27 27.23
C LEU A 16 -18.64 -3.72 27.67
N HIS A 17 -17.59 -4.55 27.78
CA HIS A 17 -17.69 -5.93 28.21
C HIS A 17 -17.90 -6.11 29.72
N HIS A 18 -17.67 -5.07 30.53
CA HIS A 18 -17.72 -5.15 32.00
C HIS A 18 -19.01 -4.68 32.65
N GLN A 19 -19.97 -4.16 31.89
CA GLN A 19 -21.29 -3.90 32.47
C GLN A 19 -22.14 -5.17 32.37
N PRO A 20 -22.48 -5.82 33.50
CA PRO A 20 -23.34 -6.99 33.45
C PRO A 20 -24.66 -6.65 32.74
N PRO A 21 -25.22 -7.60 31.95
CA PRO A 21 -26.50 -7.40 31.30
C PRO A 21 -27.52 -6.96 32.35
N LEU A 22 -28.40 -6.01 31.97
CA LEU A 22 -29.54 -5.70 32.82
C LEU A 22 -30.37 -6.97 32.93
N ASN A 23 -30.39 -7.56 34.12
CA ASN A 23 -31.26 -8.71 34.38
C ASN A 23 -32.71 -8.29 34.09
N PRO A 24 -33.52 -9.20 33.51
CA PRO A 24 -34.93 -8.96 33.32
C PRO A 24 -35.56 -8.66 34.68
N LEU A 25 -36.40 -7.63 34.71
CA LEU A 25 -37.12 -7.21 35.91
C LEU A 25 -37.90 -8.42 36.46
N GLN A 26 -37.62 -8.79 37.70
CA GLN A 26 -38.28 -9.93 38.35
C GLN A 26 -39.60 -9.48 39.00
N ASP A 27 -40.56 -10.39 39.11
CA ASP A 27 -41.86 -10.09 39.72
C ASP A 27 -41.74 -9.63 41.19
N SER A 28 -40.73 -10.13 41.90
CA SER A 28 -40.40 -9.72 43.29
C SER A 28 -39.90 -8.28 43.39
N GLU A 29 -39.33 -7.73 42.32
CA GLU A 29 -38.78 -6.37 42.27
C GLU A 29 -39.85 -5.34 41.87
N LEU A 30 -40.99 -5.80 41.35
CA LEU A 30 -42.08 -4.95 40.89
C LEU A 30 -42.81 -4.23 42.03
N ASN A 31 -42.76 -4.79 43.24
CA ASN A 31 -43.52 -4.33 44.42
C ASN A 31 -44.99 -4.02 44.08
N ALA A 32 -45.65 -4.96 43.39
CA ALA A 32 -47.02 -4.78 42.89
C ALA A 32 -48.09 -4.78 44.00
N LEU A 33 -47.71 -5.05 45.25
CA LEU A 33 -48.59 -5.08 46.41
C LEU A 33 -48.03 -4.17 47.51
N PRO A 34 -48.88 -3.47 48.29
CA PRO A 34 -50.35 -3.54 48.27
C PRO A 34 -50.98 -2.83 47.06
N LEU A 35 -52.18 -3.27 46.70
CA LEU A 35 -52.94 -2.64 45.62
C LEU A 35 -53.24 -1.17 45.99
N PRO A 36 -53.25 -0.25 45.00
CA PRO A 36 -53.73 1.10 45.23
C PRO A 36 -55.13 1.07 45.84
N LYS A 37 -55.38 1.92 46.84
CA LYS A 37 -56.69 2.06 47.48
C LYS A 37 -57.83 2.31 46.49
N THR A 38 -57.52 2.92 45.35
CA THR A 38 -58.48 3.15 44.25
C THR A 38 -58.94 1.87 43.57
N LEU A 39 -58.11 0.83 43.52
CA LEU A 39 -58.48 -0.49 43.01
C LEU A 39 -59.18 -1.34 44.08
N GLU A 40 -58.84 -1.16 45.35
CA GLU A 40 -59.48 -1.85 46.48
C GLU A 40 -60.92 -1.37 46.73
N LEU A 41 -61.24 -0.12 46.38
CA LEU A 41 -62.57 0.49 46.56
C LEU A 41 -63.52 0.24 45.38
N LEU A 42 -63.08 -0.46 44.32
CA LEU A 42 -63.92 -0.76 43.16
C LEU A 42 -65.02 -1.76 43.53
N PRO A 43 -66.25 -1.60 42.98
CA PRO A 43 -67.27 -2.63 43.05
C PRO A 43 -66.74 -3.95 42.46
N ASN A 44 -67.14 -5.08 43.05
CA ASN A 44 -66.65 -6.42 42.66
C ASN A 44 -66.81 -6.72 41.16
N SER A 45 -67.86 -6.20 40.51
CA SER A 45 -68.06 -6.31 39.05
C SER A 45 -66.91 -5.68 38.26
N ASN A 46 -66.52 -4.46 38.64
CA ASN A 46 -65.53 -3.67 37.93
C ASN A 46 -64.11 -4.15 38.25
N PHE A 47 -63.89 -4.66 39.47
CA PHE A 47 -62.63 -5.32 39.82
C PHE A 47 -62.43 -6.60 39.01
N LYS A 48 -63.50 -7.37 38.79
CA LYS A 48 -63.46 -8.58 37.95
C LYS A 48 -63.12 -8.24 36.50
N GLU A 49 -63.75 -7.21 35.93
CA GLU A 49 -63.41 -6.71 34.59
C GLU A 49 -61.96 -6.20 34.49
N PHE A 50 -61.43 -5.57 35.54
CA PHE A 50 -60.04 -5.15 35.60
C PHE A 50 -59.06 -6.33 35.54
N VAL A 51 -59.35 -7.40 36.28
CA VAL A 51 -58.50 -8.62 36.31
C VAL A 51 -58.63 -9.41 35.00
N GLU A 52 -59.81 -9.45 34.38
CA GLU A 52 -60.03 -10.14 33.11
C GLU A 52 -59.42 -9.39 31.91
N ASN A 53 -59.25 -8.07 32.03
CA ASN A 53 -58.67 -7.25 30.96
C ASN A 53 -57.13 -7.13 31.08
N LYS A 54 -56.44 -7.91 30.24
CA LYS A 54 -54.97 -7.90 30.11
C LYS A 54 -54.37 -6.50 29.88
N GLN A 55 -55.04 -5.62 29.15
CA GLN A 55 -54.52 -4.28 28.86
C GLN A 55 -54.51 -3.39 30.10
N LEU A 56 -55.51 -3.53 30.98
CA LEU A 56 -55.60 -2.77 32.22
C LEU A 56 -54.52 -3.20 33.22
N ILE A 57 -54.28 -4.51 33.35
CA ILE A 57 -53.17 -5.05 34.15
C ILE A 57 -51.83 -4.56 33.61
N GLN A 58 -51.62 -4.57 32.29
CA GLN A 58 -50.39 -4.05 31.70
C GLN A 58 -50.21 -2.55 31.94
N GLY A 59 -51.30 -1.76 31.86
CA GLY A 59 -51.27 -0.33 32.17
C GLY A 59 -50.88 -0.08 33.62
N TYR A 60 -51.44 -0.86 34.55
CA TYR A 60 -51.09 -0.80 35.96
C TYR A 60 -49.62 -1.14 36.21
N ILE A 61 -49.12 -2.24 35.65
CA ILE A 61 -47.71 -2.63 35.76
C ILE A 61 -46.78 -1.53 35.24
N LYS A 62 -47.12 -0.90 34.11
CA LYS A 62 -46.35 0.23 33.55
C LYS A 62 -46.37 1.47 34.42
N GLN A 63 -47.38 1.62 35.28
CA GLN A 63 -47.49 2.76 36.19
C GLN A 63 -46.59 2.62 37.42
N LEU A 64 -46.25 1.39 37.81
CA LEU A 64 -45.40 1.07 38.97
C LEU A 64 -44.03 1.77 38.85
N GLU A 65 -43.55 2.32 39.98
CA GLU A 65 -42.29 3.05 40.02
C GLU A 65 -41.09 2.15 39.70
N ALA A 66 -41.11 0.90 40.16
CA ALA A 66 -40.08 -0.09 39.86
C ALA A 66 -39.92 -0.32 38.35
N TYR A 67 -41.05 -0.44 37.63
CA TYR A 67 -41.05 -0.61 36.17
C TYR A 67 -40.49 0.62 35.46
N LYS A 68 -40.95 1.83 35.83
CA LYS A 68 -40.46 3.10 35.25
C LYS A 68 -38.97 3.31 35.49
N LEU A 69 -38.48 2.97 36.67
CA LEU A 69 -37.08 3.09 37.04
C LEU A 69 -36.21 2.10 36.26
N HIS A 70 -36.66 0.85 36.10
CA HIS A 70 -35.99 -0.15 35.26
C HIS A 70 -35.97 0.27 33.79
N GLN A 71 -37.10 0.72 33.24
CA GLN A 71 -37.19 1.26 31.88
C GLN A 71 -36.22 2.43 31.64
N THR A 72 -36.14 3.35 32.61
CA THR A 72 -35.21 4.50 32.52
C THR A 72 -33.75 4.05 32.55
N LYS A 73 -33.40 3.07 33.39
CA LYS A 73 -32.05 2.48 33.43
C LYS A 73 -31.70 1.81 32.10
N LEU A 74 -32.65 1.09 31.50
CA LEU A 74 -32.48 0.42 30.22
C LEU A 74 -32.25 1.43 29.10
N LEU A 75 -33.07 2.48 29.02
CA LEU A 75 -32.90 3.56 28.05
C LEU A 75 -31.55 4.27 28.19
N LYS A 76 -31.10 4.53 29.42
CA LYS A 76 -29.77 5.10 29.67
C LYS A 76 -28.65 4.18 29.17
N LYS A 77 -28.68 2.89 29.50
CA LYS A 77 -27.68 1.93 28.98
C LYS A 77 -27.69 1.87 27.45
N LEU A 78 -28.88 1.89 26.84
CA LEU A 78 -29.00 1.85 25.38
C LEU A 78 -28.39 3.10 24.72
N SER A 79 -28.66 4.28 25.29
CA SER A 79 -28.05 5.53 24.81
C SER A 79 -26.53 5.55 24.94
N THR A 80 -25.96 4.98 26.00
CA THR A 80 -24.50 4.91 26.16
C THR A 80 -23.86 3.97 25.14
N VAL A 81 -24.51 2.84 24.85
CA VAL A 81 -24.03 1.90 23.82
C VAL A 81 -24.08 2.54 22.44
N ASP A 82 -25.15 3.26 22.11
CA ASP A 82 -25.30 3.91 20.81
C ASP A 82 -24.23 5.00 20.57
N VAL A 83 -23.91 5.79 21.62
CA VAL A 83 -22.85 6.80 21.55
C VAL A 83 -21.46 6.17 21.43
N LEU A 84 -21.19 5.09 22.17
CA LEU A 84 -19.90 4.40 22.07
C LEU A 84 -19.73 3.72 20.71
N LEU A 85 -20.75 3.01 20.24
CA LEU A 85 -20.74 2.34 18.95
C LEU A 85 -20.56 3.33 17.80
N SER A 86 -21.27 4.47 17.83
CA SER A 86 -21.13 5.50 16.79
C SER A 86 -19.74 6.13 16.79
N LYS A 87 -19.16 6.39 17.97
CA LYS A 87 -17.79 6.90 18.07
C LYS A 87 -16.76 5.91 17.54
N ASP A 88 -16.82 4.65 17.98
CA ASP A 88 -15.88 3.60 17.57
C ASP A 88 -15.97 3.32 16.07
N ILE A 89 -17.18 3.30 15.51
CA ILE A 89 -17.38 3.15 14.05
C ILE A 89 -16.78 4.35 13.30
N THR A 90 -16.97 5.57 13.80
CA THR A 90 -16.43 6.77 13.14
C THR A 90 -14.90 6.77 13.16
N GLU A 91 -14.30 6.44 14.30
CA GLU A 91 -12.84 6.33 14.43
C GLU A 91 -12.29 5.22 13.52
N LEU A 92 -12.96 4.08 13.45
CA LEU A 92 -12.58 2.99 12.55
C LEU A 92 -12.62 3.43 11.08
N ILE A 93 -13.66 4.15 10.67
CA ILE A 93 -13.78 4.70 9.31
C ILE A 93 -12.61 5.64 9.00
N GLU A 94 -12.27 6.55 9.91
CA GLU A 94 -11.14 7.46 9.74
C GLU A 94 -9.81 6.71 9.60
N GLN A 95 -9.58 5.69 10.44
CA GLN A 95 -8.39 4.84 10.35
C GLN A 95 -8.29 4.13 9.00
N TYR A 96 -9.39 3.56 8.50
CA TYR A 96 -9.43 2.95 7.17
C TYR A 96 -9.13 3.93 6.05
N GLN A 97 -9.69 5.14 6.10
CA GLN A 97 -9.43 6.17 5.10
C GLN A 97 -7.95 6.56 5.07
N GLN A 98 -7.33 6.76 6.23
CA GLN A 98 -5.89 7.06 6.31
C GLN A 98 -5.05 5.92 5.74
N LEU A 99 -5.43 4.67 6.01
CA LEU A 99 -4.73 3.49 5.51
C LEU A 99 -4.86 3.37 3.98
N ILE A 100 -6.04 3.63 3.41
CA ILE A 100 -6.26 3.68 1.96
C ILE A 100 -5.36 4.72 1.29
N VAL A 101 -5.25 5.92 1.89
CA VAL A 101 -4.35 6.97 1.38
C VAL A 101 -2.90 6.50 1.38
N LYS A 102 -2.43 5.87 2.47
CA LYS A 102 -1.07 5.31 2.56
C LYS A 102 -0.81 4.24 1.51
N ILE A 103 -1.74 3.31 1.32
CA ILE A 103 -1.64 2.27 0.29
C ILE A 103 -1.55 2.92 -1.10
N SER A 104 -2.40 3.91 -1.37
CA SER A 104 -2.42 4.59 -2.66
C SER A 104 -1.10 5.30 -2.95
N GLN A 105 -0.51 5.95 -1.96
CA GLN A 105 0.83 6.56 -2.07
C GLN A 105 1.92 5.50 -2.31
N GLN A 106 1.87 4.35 -1.65
CA GLN A 106 2.83 3.28 -1.89
C GLN A 106 2.72 2.70 -3.31
N ILE A 107 1.50 2.52 -3.83
CA ILE A 107 1.28 2.07 -5.20
C ILE A 107 1.87 3.07 -6.21
N GLN A 108 1.66 4.38 -5.98
CA GLN A 108 2.26 5.42 -6.83
C GLN A 108 3.80 5.36 -6.80
N ASN A 109 4.40 5.21 -5.63
CA ASN A 109 5.85 5.09 -5.50
C ASN A 109 6.39 3.85 -6.23
N ILE A 110 5.72 2.70 -6.11
CA ILE A 110 6.09 1.48 -6.85
C ILE A 110 6.02 1.72 -8.36
N SER A 111 4.99 2.42 -8.84
CA SER A 111 4.85 2.74 -10.26
C SER A 111 5.99 3.61 -10.78
N ILE A 112 6.43 4.60 -9.99
CA ILE A 112 7.57 5.47 -10.35
C ILE A 112 8.86 4.64 -10.42
N ILE A 113 9.14 3.85 -9.39
CA ILE A 113 10.33 2.99 -9.35
C ILE A 113 10.33 1.98 -10.50
N TYR A 114 9.17 1.41 -10.82
CA TYR A 114 9.04 0.47 -11.94
C TYR A 114 9.35 1.15 -13.28
N GLN A 115 8.89 2.38 -13.48
CA GLN A 115 9.21 3.14 -14.69
C GLN A 115 10.71 3.44 -14.78
N GLU A 116 11.36 3.80 -13.67
CA GLU A 116 12.82 3.96 -13.61
C GLU A 116 13.56 2.66 -13.93
N PHE A 117 13.08 1.53 -13.39
CA PHE A 117 13.65 0.21 -13.68
C PHE A 117 13.60 -0.11 -15.18
N VAL A 118 12.44 0.06 -15.82
CA VAL A 118 12.27 -0.17 -17.26
C VAL A 118 13.17 0.75 -18.10
N ASN A 119 13.32 2.02 -17.67
CA ASN A 119 14.22 2.95 -18.33
C ASN A 119 15.69 2.49 -18.22
N LEU A 120 16.12 2.07 -17.03
CA LEU A 120 17.48 1.56 -16.82
C LEU A 120 17.73 0.28 -17.60
N GLU A 121 16.76 -0.63 -17.64
CA GLU A 121 16.82 -1.84 -18.46
C GLU A 121 16.95 -1.50 -19.95
N THR A 122 16.18 -0.52 -20.43
CA THR A 122 16.28 -0.03 -21.81
C THR A 122 17.67 0.53 -22.11
N ILE A 123 18.21 1.36 -21.21
CA ILE A 123 19.57 1.91 -21.34
C ILE A 123 20.60 0.79 -21.35
N GLN A 124 20.46 -0.21 -20.48
CA GLN A 124 21.35 -1.36 -20.44
C GLN A 124 21.35 -2.10 -21.78
N TYR A 125 20.18 -2.41 -22.34
CA TYR A 125 20.10 -3.07 -23.65
C TYR A 125 20.68 -2.20 -24.77
N GLN A 126 20.48 -0.89 -24.73
CA GLN A 126 21.09 0.03 -25.69
C GLN A 126 22.61 0.03 -25.61
N LEU A 127 23.18 0.04 -24.40
CA LEU A 127 24.63 -0.02 -24.18
C LEU A 127 25.22 -1.36 -24.62
N LEU A 128 24.56 -2.47 -24.28
CA LEU A 128 24.95 -3.81 -24.74
C LEU A 128 24.90 -3.91 -26.26
N SER A 129 23.83 -3.43 -26.88
CA SER A 129 23.71 -3.44 -28.35
C SER A 129 24.74 -2.53 -29.01
N SER A 130 24.97 -1.32 -28.51
CA SER A 130 25.90 -0.36 -29.13
C SER A 130 27.37 -0.71 -28.94
N ASN A 131 27.74 -1.25 -27.77
CA ASN A 131 29.14 -1.44 -27.39
C ASN A 131 29.60 -2.89 -27.34
N PHE A 132 28.68 -3.85 -27.17
CA PHE A 132 29.02 -5.26 -26.96
C PHE A 132 28.42 -6.19 -28.03
N ASN A 133 27.62 -5.69 -28.96
CA ASN A 133 27.26 -6.44 -30.15
C ASN A 133 28.49 -6.60 -31.05
N SER A 134 28.87 -7.87 -31.31
CA SER A 134 30.02 -8.24 -32.14
C SER A 134 30.01 -7.54 -33.51
N GLU A 135 28.85 -7.41 -34.15
CA GLU A 135 28.74 -6.75 -35.46
C GLU A 135 28.96 -5.24 -35.38
N ASN A 136 28.48 -4.58 -34.33
CA ASN A 136 28.73 -3.14 -34.11
C ASN A 136 30.19 -2.87 -33.76
N LEU A 137 30.81 -3.71 -32.94
CA LEU A 137 32.23 -3.65 -32.60
C LEU A 137 33.10 -3.84 -33.86
N LYS A 138 32.78 -4.83 -34.69
CA LYS A 138 33.44 -5.12 -35.95
C LYS A 138 33.29 -3.96 -36.95
N HIS A 139 32.10 -3.36 -37.03
CA HIS A 139 31.86 -2.18 -37.86
C HIS A 139 32.65 -0.95 -37.37
N LYS A 140 32.65 -0.67 -36.05
CA LYS A 140 33.48 0.40 -35.45
C LYS A 140 34.97 0.17 -35.71
N PHE A 141 35.45 -1.07 -35.58
CA PHE A 141 36.84 -1.44 -35.84
C PHE A 141 37.21 -1.31 -37.32
N ALA A 142 36.33 -1.71 -38.23
CA ALA A 142 36.51 -1.51 -39.67
C ALA A 142 36.61 -0.02 -40.03
N LYS A 143 35.74 0.83 -39.46
CA LYS A 143 35.78 2.28 -39.66
C LYS A 143 37.09 2.92 -39.17
N LEU A 144 37.61 2.49 -38.02
CA LEU A 144 38.92 2.94 -37.53
C LEU A 144 40.05 2.62 -38.53
N ILE A 145 40.02 1.43 -39.15
CA ILE A 145 41.00 1.04 -40.16
C ILE A 145 40.85 1.89 -41.43
N GLU A 146 39.62 2.21 -41.85
CA GLU A 146 39.36 3.09 -42.99
C GLU A 146 39.85 4.52 -42.76
N ASP A 147 39.69 5.06 -41.55
CA ASP A 147 40.18 6.39 -41.21
C ASP A 147 41.72 6.41 -41.12
N GLU A 148 42.37 5.34 -40.65
CA GLU A 148 43.83 5.18 -40.68
C GLU A 148 44.39 4.99 -42.10
N GLN A 149 43.59 4.43 -43.02
CA GLN A 149 43.96 4.33 -44.43
C GLN A 149 44.08 5.70 -45.11
N LYS A 150 43.32 6.70 -44.62
CA LYS A 150 43.31 8.07 -45.14
C LYS A 150 44.47 8.92 -44.64
N TYR A 151 45.53 8.32 -44.07
CA TYR A 151 46.71 9.05 -43.63
C TYR A 151 47.21 9.97 -44.76
N GLN A 152 46.97 11.26 -44.63
CA GLN A 152 47.31 12.24 -45.65
C GLN A 152 48.82 12.45 -45.60
N ILE A 153 49.48 12.13 -46.70
CA ILE A 153 50.88 12.47 -46.91
C ILE A 153 50.91 13.99 -47.05
N GLY A 154 51.31 14.70 -45.99
CA GLY A 154 51.63 16.12 -46.09
C GLY A 154 52.85 16.31 -46.99
N ASP A 155 52.93 17.45 -47.69
CA ASP A 155 54.11 17.85 -48.44
C ASP A 155 55.30 18.01 -47.48
N VAL A 156 56.18 17.01 -47.43
CA VAL A 156 57.45 17.07 -46.68
C VAL A 156 58.44 17.90 -47.48
N LYS A 157 58.92 19.02 -46.94
CA LYS A 157 59.79 19.96 -47.66
C LYS A 157 61.27 19.93 -47.21
N ASP A 158 61.59 19.35 -46.04
CA ASP A 158 62.95 19.28 -45.51
C ASP A 158 63.46 17.84 -45.29
N GLU A 159 64.75 17.60 -45.53
CA GLU A 159 65.38 16.25 -45.48
C GLU A 159 65.40 15.63 -44.06
N GLY A 160 65.49 16.46 -43.01
CA GLY A 160 65.38 16.00 -41.62
C GLY A 160 63.96 15.59 -41.24
N GLU A 161 62.96 16.32 -41.74
CA GLU A 161 61.54 16.00 -41.60
C GLU A 161 61.17 14.74 -42.41
N PHE A 162 61.89 14.46 -43.49
CA PHE A 162 61.69 13.27 -44.31
C PHE A 162 62.06 11.97 -43.59
N SER A 163 63.18 11.94 -42.85
CA SER A 163 63.55 10.74 -42.09
C SER A 163 62.52 10.42 -41.00
N GLU A 164 62.09 11.44 -40.25
CA GLU A 164 61.07 11.28 -39.21
C GLU A 164 59.71 10.90 -39.81
N PHE A 165 59.34 11.50 -40.94
CA PHE A 165 58.14 11.15 -41.69
C PHE A 165 58.15 9.69 -42.13
N ILE A 166 59.27 9.16 -42.63
CA ILE A 166 59.38 7.77 -43.06
C ILE A 166 59.21 6.80 -41.88
N ASP A 167 59.76 7.12 -40.71
CA ASP A 167 59.62 6.29 -39.51
C ASP A 167 58.18 6.30 -38.99
N GLN A 168 57.53 7.48 -38.95
CA GLN A 168 56.11 7.60 -38.60
C GLN A 168 55.21 6.87 -39.60
N PHE A 169 55.48 7.02 -40.91
CA PHE A 169 54.75 6.33 -41.96
C PHE A 169 54.86 4.81 -41.84
N ARG A 170 56.08 4.28 -41.61
CA ARG A 170 56.30 2.84 -41.40
C ARG A 170 55.59 2.33 -40.15
N ALA A 171 55.65 3.07 -39.05
CA ALA A 171 54.97 2.72 -37.80
C ALA A 171 53.43 2.66 -38.01
N ASN A 172 52.86 3.69 -38.63
CA ASN A 172 51.43 3.75 -38.92
C ASN A 172 50.99 2.65 -39.88
N ARG A 173 51.80 2.37 -40.91
CA ARG A 173 51.48 1.33 -41.89
C ARG A 173 51.55 -0.08 -41.28
N ARG A 174 52.48 -0.31 -40.35
CA ARG A 174 52.55 -1.55 -39.57
C ARG A 174 51.29 -1.73 -38.72
N ILE A 175 50.85 -0.68 -38.02
CA ILE A 175 49.63 -0.69 -37.20
C ILE A 175 48.39 -0.97 -38.07
N TYR A 176 48.26 -0.28 -39.21
CA TYR A 176 47.16 -0.48 -40.16
C TYR A 176 47.07 -1.94 -40.63
N HIS A 177 48.18 -2.52 -41.11
CA HIS A 177 48.17 -3.89 -41.63
C HIS A 177 47.89 -4.93 -40.53
N TYR A 178 48.44 -4.72 -39.33
CA TYR A 178 48.14 -5.56 -38.17
C TYR A 178 46.64 -5.55 -37.82
N ARG A 179 46.02 -4.36 -37.78
CA ARG A 179 44.58 -4.23 -37.50
C ARG A 179 43.72 -4.82 -38.62
N LYS A 180 44.10 -4.64 -39.88
CA LYS A 180 43.43 -5.25 -41.04
C LYS A 180 43.47 -6.76 -40.99
N GLU A 181 44.60 -7.35 -40.63
CA GLU A 181 44.72 -8.80 -40.44
C GLU A 181 43.85 -9.28 -39.27
N LYS A 182 43.82 -8.54 -38.15
CA LYS A 182 42.95 -8.84 -37.01
C LYS A 182 41.46 -8.82 -37.40
N LEU A 183 41.03 -7.84 -38.20
CA LEU A 183 39.65 -7.77 -38.71
C LEU A 183 39.31 -8.96 -39.62
N ASN A 184 40.22 -9.33 -40.54
CA ASN A 184 40.01 -10.49 -41.42
C ASN A 184 39.85 -11.78 -40.61
N ARG A 185 40.70 -12.01 -39.61
CA ARG A 185 40.60 -13.18 -38.71
C ARG A 185 39.30 -13.19 -37.90
N TRP A 186 38.79 -12.01 -37.52
CA TRP A 186 37.50 -11.86 -36.85
C TRP A 186 36.33 -12.18 -37.80
N ASN A 187 36.41 -11.80 -39.07
CA ASN A 187 35.39 -12.15 -40.09
C ASN A 187 35.29 -13.66 -40.32
N GLU A 188 36.40 -14.39 -40.17
CA GLU A 188 36.46 -15.84 -40.35
C GLU A 188 36.02 -16.64 -39.11
N GLU A 189 35.59 -15.96 -38.02
CA GLU A 189 35.23 -16.56 -36.72
C GLU A 189 36.34 -17.44 -36.08
N ARG A 190 37.57 -17.36 -36.59
CA ARG A 190 38.71 -18.20 -36.15
C ARG A 190 39.26 -17.81 -34.78
N VAL A 191 38.85 -16.67 -34.25
CA VAL A 191 39.20 -16.20 -32.91
C VAL A 191 37.87 -15.96 -32.20
N GLY A 192 37.64 -16.69 -31.10
CA GLY A 192 36.43 -16.55 -30.30
C GLY A 192 36.35 -15.17 -29.66
N GLY A 193 35.82 -14.20 -30.39
CA GLY A 193 35.58 -12.84 -29.92
C GLY A 193 36.83 -12.04 -29.58
N PHE A 194 36.63 -10.73 -29.43
CA PHE A 194 37.66 -9.79 -28.99
C PHE A 194 37.83 -9.93 -27.47
N LEU A 195 38.76 -10.78 -27.03
CA LEU A 195 39.37 -10.71 -25.70
C LEU A 195 40.67 -9.89 -25.81
#